data_AF-A0AAV7ZLN1-F1
#
_entry.id   AF-A0AAV7ZLN1-F1
#
_cell.length_a   1.000
_cell.length_b   1.000
_cell.length_c   1.000
_cell.angle_alpha   90.00
_cell.angle_beta   90.00
_cell.angle_gamma   90.00
#
_symmetry.space_group_name_H-M   'P 1'
#
loop_
_entity.id
_entity.type
_entity.pdbx_description
1 polymer ?
#
loop_
_entity_poly.entity_id
_entity_poly.type
_entity_poly.pdbx_seq_one_letter_code
_entity_poly.pdbx_strand_id
1 'polypeptide(L)'
;MSLQKNCKISIKRLFVFYFGFSFLFAGIESPEALFTTLLGNDGYIALISMYIGYSINIIFIVPVLVKKIGSRMSVIIGSFVLLSIPISLIEVKIWLVWLTMFIAGHGVAILYTASNTYIVQISSEKSVVTIGGLFNFFLIVGTILGNCLLLVLFDLNVSNRNLFIILSLVGFFGFLLICTIPKIKKCPKKKKSSKRNSQIESFEEKEERKEIETMDESEFSGFSEESTGFDQLFYWINQNNLILNQINDFKNYTNFFKNKELLNVMDETELEEIYYDYHLKNDGSLNNNNNINNNNNNNNKNDNNNNNNTLDENEPNYTSEIGTDNKQKKKIKITNKHKTKSKHQTNNKEIEKEKENYFKKLQCTLSFLTKKVALFLATITVLEGLSLGLINGFLPTLIETDYIPLCVLVAATSKILASFGLAKLANMKGNLVIYFCTVISGMLGSCILIIASKLSLTIALISYFLLGFSIAGFSLLIFPLTLVYYPDEIVDCIALFKLFRGVSIGVGMIYMSYLSTKANFALLLFLQIVSIYSVLYLHFRIKSVNSIYLKMKKIKKYVLDKESNIPLDTKSLPCLKKNSLKMDSSGDENKSIIKDQQKIEK
;
A
#
# COMPACT_ATOMS: atom_id res chain seq x y z
N MET A 1 -12.42 -3.42 3.86
CA MET A 1 -13.55 -3.54 2.93
C MET A 1 -13.97 -5.01 2.87
N SER A 2 -15.24 -5.38 3.07
CA SER A 2 -15.67 -6.73 2.71
C SER A 2 -15.79 -6.79 1.18
N LEU A 3 -14.95 -7.59 0.51
CA LEU A 3 -15.06 -7.83 -0.93
C LEU A 3 -16.49 -8.27 -1.27
N GLN A 4 -17.19 -7.42 -2.02
CA GLN A 4 -18.64 -7.49 -2.17
C GLN A 4 -19.00 -8.57 -3.19
N LYS A 5 -19.64 -9.65 -2.74
CA LYS A 5 -20.08 -10.76 -3.61
C LYS A 5 -21.11 -10.42 -4.69
N ASN A 6 -21.70 -9.21 -4.73
CA ASN A 6 -22.93 -8.96 -5.51
C ASN A 6 -22.94 -7.73 -6.44
N CYS A 7 -21.83 -7.02 -6.65
CA CYS A 7 -21.85 -5.91 -7.62
C CYS A 7 -21.54 -6.44 -9.03
N LYS A 8 -22.54 -7.02 -9.72
CA LYS A 8 -22.43 -7.35 -11.16
C LYS A 8 -22.31 -6.05 -11.96
N ILE A 9 -21.09 -5.54 -12.08
CA ILE A 9 -20.80 -4.52 -13.10
C ILE A 9 -20.87 -5.22 -14.46
N SER A 10 -21.64 -4.64 -15.37
CA SER A 10 -21.69 -5.14 -16.74
C SER A 10 -20.29 -5.06 -17.34
N ILE A 11 -19.78 -6.21 -17.82
CA ILE A 11 -18.49 -6.33 -18.52
C ILE A 11 -18.36 -5.26 -19.62
N LYS A 12 -19.46 -4.93 -20.32
CA LYS A 12 -19.49 -3.86 -21.34
C LYS A 12 -19.00 -2.52 -20.80
N ARG A 13 -19.43 -2.12 -19.59
CA ARG A 13 -19.01 -0.85 -18.97
C ARG A 13 -17.57 -0.86 -18.51
N LEU A 14 -17.06 -2.04 -18.15
CA LEU A 14 -15.66 -2.23 -17.80
C LEU A 14 -14.76 -2.07 -19.03
N PHE A 15 -15.17 -2.59 -20.19
CA PHE A 15 -14.45 -2.36 -21.44
C PHE A 15 -14.43 -0.89 -21.84
N VAL A 16 -15.53 -0.15 -21.72
CA VAL A 16 -15.54 1.31 -22.01
C VAL A 16 -14.54 2.04 -21.12
N PHE A 17 -14.46 1.68 -19.84
CA PHE A 17 -13.45 2.21 -18.91
C PHE A 17 -12.02 1.89 -19.40
N TYR A 18 -11.75 0.66 -19.80
CA TYR A 18 -10.43 0.25 -20.27
C TYR A 18 -10.01 0.92 -21.58
N PHE A 19 -10.91 1.00 -22.55
CA PHE A 19 -10.67 1.74 -23.80
C PHE A 19 -10.43 3.23 -23.53
N GLY A 20 -11.17 3.83 -22.58
CA GLY A 20 -10.92 5.20 -22.16
C GLY A 20 -9.49 5.41 -21.66
N PHE A 21 -8.97 4.46 -20.87
CA PHE A 21 -7.57 4.47 -20.45
C PHE A 21 -6.60 4.24 -21.61
N SER A 22 -6.90 3.34 -22.55
CA SER A 22 -6.06 3.16 -23.74
C SER A 22 -5.90 4.45 -24.54
N PHE A 23 -7.01 5.14 -24.87
CA PHE A 23 -6.94 6.40 -25.60
C PHE A 23 -6.29 7.52 -24.81
N LEU A 24 -6.56 7.60 -23.49
CA LEU A 24 -5.92 8.57 -22.62
C LEU A 24 -4.38 8.40 -22.65
N PHE A 25 -3.90 7.17 -22.44
CA PHE A 25 -2.47 6.87 -22.41
C PHE A 25 -1.82 6.92 -23.79
N ALA A 26 -2.55 6.62 -24.87
CA ALA A 26 -2.07 6.87 -26.24
C ALA A 26 -1.75 8.36 -26.47
N GLY A 27 -2.59 9.25 -25.94
CA GLY A 27 -2.39 10.70 -26.05
C GLY A 27 -1.36 11.28 -25.08
N ILE A 28 -0.96 10.55 -24.03
CA ILE A 28 -0.09 11.06 -22.95
C ILE A 28 1.30 10.42 -22.95
N GLU A 29 1.41 9.09 -23.00
CA GLU A 29 2.71 8.41 -22.92
C GLU A 29 3.55 8.60 -24.18
N SER A 30 2.94 8.75 -25.34
CA SER A 30 3.68 9.01 -26.59
C SER A 30 4.35 10.39 -26.62
N PRO A 31 3.65 11.49 -26.26
CA PRO A 31 4.34 12.76 -26.02
C PRO A 31 5.36 12.67 -24.88
N GLU A 32 5.06 11.98 -23.77
CA GLU A 32 5.97 11.79 -22.63
C GLU A 32 7.30 11.16 -23.08
N ALA A 33 7.24 10.12 -23.92
CA ALA A 33 8.41 9.44 -24.45
C ALA A 33 9.32 10.33 -25.32
N LEU A 34 8.77 11.42 -25.88
CA LEU A 34 9.53 12.36 -26.70
C LEU A 34 10.22 13.47 -25.90
N PHE A 35 9.96 13.62 -24.60
CA PHE A 35 10.52 14.75 -23.83
C PHE A 35 12.05 14.77 -23.85
N THR A 36 12.68 13.63 -23.56
CA THR A 36 14.14 13.53 -23.51
C THR A 36 14.77 13.70 -24.88
N THR A 37 14.09 13.24 -25.93
CA THR A 37 14.54 13.39 -27.32
C THR A 37 14.41 14.84 -27.82
N LEU A 38 13.26 15.49 -27.58
CA LEU A 38 12.96 16.83 -28.10
C LEU A 38 13.61 17.96 -27.29
N LEU A 39 13.72 17.78 -25.98
CA LEU A 39 14.17 18.82 -25.06
C LEU A 39 15.55 18.53 -24.44
N GLY A 40 16.16 17.39 -24.77
CA GLY A 40 17.45 16.98 -24.21
C GLY A 40 17.43 16.95 -22.68
N ASN A 41 18.37 17.68 -22.07
CA ASN A 41 18.50 17.76 -20.61
C ASN A 41 17.26 18.39 -19.93
N ASP A 42 16.58 19.33 -20.59
CA ASP A 42 15.37 19.94 -20.04
C ASP A 42 14.21 18.94 -19.96
N GLY A 43 14.19 17.96 -20.87
CA GLY A 43 13.25 16.84 -20.85
C GLY A 43 13.47 15.93 -19.64
N TYR A 44 14.73 15.66 -19.28
CA TYR A 44 15.07 14.94 -18.05
C TYR A 44 14.61 15.68 -16.79
N ILE A 45 14.90 16.98 -16.72
CA ILE A 45 14.48 17.83 -15.59
C ILE A 45 12.94 17.84 -15.48
N ALA A 46 12.23 17.88 -16.61
CA ALA A 46 10.78 17.83 -16.65
C ALA A 46 10.24 16.50 -16.11
N LEU A 47 10.80 15.36 -16.51
CA LEU A 47 10.44 14.03 -15.99
C LEU A 47 10.74 13.91 -14.48
N ILE A 48 11.92 14.33 -14.04
CA ILE A 48 12.28 14.36 -12.61
C ILE A 48 11.26 15.20 -11.83
N SER A 49 10.89 16.37 -12.35
CA SER A 49 9.86 17.24 -11.76
C SER A 49 8.51 16.55 -11.64
N MET A 50 8.10 15.77 -12.65
CA MET A 50 6.90 14.94 -12.60
C MET A 50 6.97 13.91 -11.47
N TYR A 51 8.09 13.20 -11.30
CA TYR A 51 8.25 12.18 -10.26
C TYR A 51 8.36 12.77 -8.84
N ILE A 52 8.93 13.96 -8.70
CA ILE A 52 8.90 14.73 -7.45
C ILE A 52 7.47 15.11 -7.10
N GLY A 53 6.74 15.71 -8.05
CA GLY A 53 5.33 16.06 -7.89
C GLY A 53 4.49 14.84 -7.52
N TYR A 54 4.67 13.73 -8.24
CA TYR A 54 4.02 12.46 -7.96
C TYR A 54 4.29 11.96 -6.53
N SER A 55 5.55 11.95 -6.09
CA SER A 55 5.93 11.44 -4.76
C SER A 55 5.38 12.30 -3.62
N ILE A 56 5.49 13.62 -3.72
CA ILE A 56 4.95 14.56 -2.72
C ILE A 56 3.44 14.37 -2.56
N ASN A 57 2.71 14.25 -3.68
CA ASN A 57 1.25 14.16 -3.63
C ASN A 57 0.73 12.86 -3.04
N ILE A 58 1.43 11.76 -3.26
CA ILE A 58 1.04 10.48 -2.70
C ILE A 58 1.05 10.51 -1.19
N ILE A 59 2.05 11.16 -0.58
CA ILE A 59 2.17 11.29 0.87
C ILE A 59 1.00 12.12 1.41
N PHE A 60 0.77 13.29 0.81
CA PHE A 60 -0.06 14.30 1.44
C PHE A 60 -1.52 14.29 0.96
N ILE A 61 -1.76 14.20 -0.34
CA ILE A 61 -3.06 14.57 -0.90
C ILE A 61 -3.88 13.35 -1.28
N VAL A 62 -3.26 12.36 -1.91
CA VAL A 62 -3.98 11.31 -2.64
C VAL A 62 -4.85 10.41 -1.74
N PRO A 63 -4.37 9.84 -0.62
CA PRO A 63 -5.20 8.94 0.20
C PRO A 63 -6.44 9.66 0.75
N VAL A 64 -6.27 10.92 1.15
CA VAL A 64 -7.36 11.75 1.68
C VAL A 64 -8.37 12.08 0.58
N LEU A 65 -7.89 12.47 -0.60
CA LEU A 65 -8.72 12.79 -1.76
C LEU A 65 -9.54 11.58 -2.22
N VAL A 66 -8.89 10.43 -2.40
CA VAL A 66 -9.55 9.19 -2.88
C VAL A 66 -10.58 8.69 -1.87
N LYS A 67 -10.31 8.80 -0.56
CA LYS A 67 -11.28 8.43 0.48
C LYS A 67 -12.46 9.40 0.58
N LYS A 68 -12.23 10.71 0.40
CA LYS A 68 -13.27 11.77 0.55
C LYS A 68 -14.19 11.83 -0.66
N ILE A 69 -13.64 11.91 -1.86
CA ILE A 69 -14.41 12.10 -3.11
C ILE A 69 -14.82 10.75 -3.72
N GLY A 70 -14.02 9.70 -3.47
CA GLY A 70 -14.22 8.37 -4.02
C GLY A 70 -13.39 8.11 -5.28
N SER A 71 -13.02 6.85 -5.47
CA SER A 71 -12.15 6.37 -6.54
C SER A 71 -12.59 6.82 -7.94
N ARG A 72 -13.88 6.75 -8.29
CA ARG A 72 -14.39 7.20 -9.59
C ARG A 72 -14.06 8.66 -9.89
N MET A 73 -14.41 9.58 -8.99
CA MET A 73 -14.20 11.01 -9.24
C MET A 73 -12.72 11.36 -9.21
N SER A 74 -11.94 10.70 -8.34
CA SER A 74 -10.49 10.85 -8.34
C SER A 74 -9.86 10.40 -9.65
N VAL A 75 -10.31 9.29 -10.26
CA VAL A 75 -9.87 8.89 -11.61
C VAL A 75 -10.15 10.01 -12.62
N ILE A 76 -11.36 10.56 -12.65
CA ILE A 76 -11.73 11.65 -13.58
C ILE A 76 -10.82 12.88 -13.38
N ILE A 77 -10.61 13.30 -12.13
CA ILE A 77 -9.73 14.44 -11.81
C ILE A 77 -8.29 14.16 -12.26
N GLY A 78 -7.75 12.98 -11.94
CA GLY A 78 -6.40 12.58 -12.33
C GLY A 78 -6.23 12.56 -13.85
N SER A 79 -7.18 11.97 -14.58
CA SER A 79 -7.18 11.93 -16.03
C SER A 79 -7.24 13.32 -16.67
N PHE A 80 -8.04 14.23 -16.13
CA PHE A 80 -8.12 15.60 -16.64
C PHE A 80 -6.79 16.34 -16.47
N VAL A 81 -6.17 16.23 -15.30
CA VAL A 81 -4.88 16.86 -15.02
C VAL A 81 -3.80 16.34 -15.98
N LEU A 82 -3.79 15.04 -16.32
CA LEU A 82 -2.79 14.49 -17.25
C LEU A 82 -2.86 15.04 -18.67
N LEU A 83 -4.02 15.55 -19.11
CA LEU A 83 -4.13 16.17 -20.43
C LEU A 83 -3.21 17.39 -20.58
N SER A 84 -2.73 17.95 -19.47
CA SER A 84 -1.77 19.05 -19.50
C SER A 84 -0.44 18.66 -20.14
N ILE A 85 -0.03 17.37 -20.12
CA ILE A 85 1.23 16.90 -20.69
C ILE A 85 1.33 17.24 -22.19
N PRO A 86 0.49 16.68 -23.08
CA PRO A 86 0.59 17.00 -24.51
C PRO A 86 0.29 18.48 -24.81
N ILE A 87 -0.57 19.13 -24.03
CA ILE A 87 -0.88 20.56 -24.19
C ILE A 87 0.37 21.43 -23.97
N SER A 88 1.21 21.08 -22.98
CA SER A 88 2.45 21.83 -22.70
C SER A 88 3.48 21.79 -23.83
N LEU A 89 3.36 20.82 -24.74
CA LEU A 89 4.25 20.64 -25.89
C LEU A 89 3.74 21.33 -27.17
N ILE A 90 2.51 21.84 -27.18
CA ILE A 90 1.98 22.62 -28.32
C ILE A 90 2.79 23.90 -28.52
N GLU A 91 3.14 24.56 -27.40
CA GLU A 91 4.07 25.70 -27.37
C GLU A 91 5.18 25.39 -26.36
N VAL A 92 6.32 24.93 -26.88
CA VAL A 92 7.46 24.53 -26.04
C VAL A 92 8.09 25.76 -25.38
N LYS A 93 7.63 26.08 -24.18
CA LYS A 93 8.24 27.05 -23.26
C LYS A 93 8.78 26.27 -22.06
N ILE A 94 10.10 26.19 -21.91
CA ILE A 94 10.78 25.29 -20.95
C ILE A 94 10.21 25.40 -19.53
N TRP A 95 10.04 26.62 -19.01
CA TRP A 95 9.49 26.84 -17.67
C TRP A 95 8.04 26.33 -17.52
N LEU A 96 7.22 26.47 -18.58
CA LEU A 96 5.84 26.01 -18.60
C LEU A 96 5.80 24.49 -18.64
N VAL A 97 6.71 23.86 -19.39
CA VAL A 97 6.86 22.41 -19.46
C VAL A 97 7.22 21.84 -18.09
N TRP A 98 8.20 22.42 -17.38
CA TRP A 98 8.57 21.97 -16.03
C TRP A 98 7.41 22.08 -15.03
N LEU A 99 6.74 23.25 -15.01
CA LEU A 99 5.59 23.48 -14.15
C LEU A 99 4.45 22.49 -14.46
N THR A 100 4.17 22.29 -15.75
CA THR A 100 3.10 21.40 -16.19
C THR A 100 3.42 19.94 -15.88
N MET A 101 4.68 19.52 -15.98
CA MET A 101 5.09 18.17 -15.62
C MET A 101 5.02 17.93 -14.11
N PHE A 102 5.38 18.91 -13.29
CA PHE A 102 5.17 18.85 -11.84
C PHE A 102 3.69 18.68 -11.49
N ILE A 103 2.81 19.48 -12.11
CA ILE A 103 1.34 19.37 -11.96
C ILE A 103 0.84 18.01 -12.48
N ALA A 104 1.33 17.55 -13.62
CA ALA A 104 0.99 16.26 -14.18
C ALA A 104 1.35 15.12 -13.21
N GLY A 105 2.47 15.23 -12.50
CA GLY A 105 2.83 14.31 -11.42
C GLY A 105 1.74 14.16 -10.35
N HIS A 106 1.02 15.25 -10.02
CA HIS A 106 -0.15 15.19 -9.13
C HIS A 106 -1.27 14.37 -9.77
N GLY A 107 -1.55 14.62 -11.05
CA GLY A 107 -2.51 13.86 -11.85
C GLY A 107 -2.20 12.37 -11.89
N VAL A 108 -0.94 12.01 -12.17
CA VAL A 108 -0.43 10.62 -12.21
C VAL A 108 -0.68 9.92 -10.88
N ALA A 109 -0.35 10.60 -9.77
CA ALA A 109 -0.47 10.07 -8.41
C ALA A 109 -1.94 9.77 -8.04
N ILE A 110 -2.83 10.73 -8.31
CA ILE A 110 -4.27 10.59 -8.10
C ILE A 110 -4.82 9.47 -8.99
N LEU A 111 -4.48 9.48 -10.28
CA LEU A 111 -5.03 8.57 -11.27
C LEU A 111 -4.70 7.12 -10.94
N TYR A 112 -3.42 6.78 -10.76
CA TYR A 112 -3.01 5.40 -10.48
C TYR A 112 -3.55 4.89 -9.15
N THR A 113 -3.54 5.72 -8.10
CA THR A 113 -4.07 5.26 -6.80
C THR A 113 -5.59 5.05 -6.88
N ALA A 114 -6.30 5.94 -7.55
CA ALA A 114 -7.74 5.88 -7.68
C ALA A 114 -8.20 4.75 -8.62
N SER A 115 -7.53 4.54 -9.76
CA SER A 115 -7.87 3.48 -10.72
C SER A 115 -7.61 2.10 -10.12
N ASN A 116 -6.50 1.93 -9.43
CA ASN A 116 -6.15 0.69 -8.73
C ASN A 116 -7.16 0.38 -7.62
N THR A 117 -7.50 1.40 -6.83
CA THR A 117 -8.56 1.29 -5.80
C THR A 117 -9.90 0.94 -6.44
N TYR A 118 -10.24 1.57 -7.57
CA TYR A 118 -11.48 1.31 -8.30
C TYR A 118 -11.54 -0.15 -8.77
N ILE A 119 -10.47 -0.65 -9.39
CA ILE A 119 -10.35 -2.04 -9.86
C ILE A 119 -10.53 -3.03 -8.72
N VAL A 120 -9.88 -2.80 -7.58
CA VAL A 120 -10.04 -3.67 -6.40
C VAL A 120 -11.47 -3.63 -5.87
N GLN A 121 -12.11 -2.46 -5.85
CA GLN A 121 -13.49 -2.31 -5.37
C GLN A 121 -14.53 -3.04 -6.24
N ILE A 122 -14.26 -3.17 -7.54
CA ILE A 122 -15.16 -3.85 -8.49
C ILE A 122 -14.83 -5.33 -8.68
N SER A 123 -13.67 -5.76 -8.18
CA SER A 123 -13.20 -7.14 -8.32
C SER A 123 -13.62 -8.01 -7.15
N SER A 124 -13.70 -9.31 -7.39
CA SER A 124 -13.68 -10.33 -6.34
C SER A 124 -12.24 -10.74 -6.02
N GLU A 125 -12.01 -11.40 -4.89
CA GLU A 125 -10.70 -11.95 -4.51
C GLU A 125 -10.09 -12.82 -5.63
N LYS A 126 -10.92 -13.67 -6.26
CA LYS A 126 -10.48 -14.57 -7.34
C LYS A 126 -10.25 -13.86 -8.67
N SER A 127 -10.90 -12.72 -8.90
CA SER A 127 -10.87 -12.04 -10.20
C SER A 127 -9.99 -10.80 -10.21
N VAL A 128 -9.49 -10.34 -9.06
CA VAL A 128 -8.70 -9.09 -8.98
C VAL A 128 -7.45 -9.15 -9.85
N VAL A 129 -6.77 -10.29 -9.90
CA VAL A 129 -5.56 -10.49 -10.70
C VAL A 129 -5.89 -10.45 -12.18
N THR A 130 -6.95 -11.15 -12.60
CA THR A 130 -7.39 -11.16 -14.00
C THR A 130 -7.89 -9.79 -14.45
N ILE A 131 -8.70 -9.11 -13.63
CA ILE A 131 -9.25 -7.78 -13.94
C ILE A 131 -8.13 -6.74 -13.96
N GLY A 132 -7.19 -6.78 -13.01
CA GLY A 132 -6.01 -5.92 -12.96
C GLY A 132 -5.05 -6.15 -14.13
N GLY A 133 -4.80 -7.41 -14.48
CA GLY A 133 -4.00 -7.77 -15.66
C GLY A 133 -4.65 -7.30 -16.97
N LEU A 134 -5.97 -7.43 -17.10
CA LEU A 134 -6.71 -6.92 -18.25
C LEU A 134 -6.66 -5.38 -18.31
N PHE A 135 -6.77 -4.69 -17.18
CA PHE A 135 -6.58 -3.24 -17.13
C PHE A 135 -5.18 -2.83 -17.59
N ASN A 136 -4.14 -3.52 -17.10
CA ASN A 136 -2.76 -3.26 -17.52
C ASN A 136 -2.54 -3.52 -19.01
N PHE A 137 -3.15 -4.57 -19.55
CA PHE A 137 -3.15 -4.84 -20.99
C PHE A 137 -3.67 -3.64 -21.78
N PHE A 138 -4.85 -3.11 -21.43
CA PHE A 138 -5.43 -1.96 -22.14
C PHE A 138 -4.60 -0.67 -21.97
N LEU A 139 -3.98 -0.45 -20.83
CA LEU A 139 -3.00 0.64 -20.67
C LEU A 139 -1.89 0.54 -21.71
N ILE A 140 -1.27 -0.64 -21.82
CA ILE A 140 -0.13 -0.86 -22.72
C ILE A 140 -0.56 -0.81 -24.20
N VAL A 141 -1.75 -1.31 -24.53
CA VAL A 141 -2.32 -1.16 -25.88
C VAL A 141 -2.45 0.32 -26.23
N GLY A 142 -2.85 1.17 -25.28
CA GLY A 142 -2.84 2.62 -25.44
C GLY A 142 -1.46 3.15 -25.81
N THR A 143 -0.43 2.78 -25.06
CA THR A 143 0.97 3.12 -25.33
C THR A 143 1.40 2.72 -26.74
N ILE A 144 1.07 1.50 -27.17
CA ILE A 144 1.39 0.99 -28.50
C ILE A 144 0.69 1.83 -29.57
N LEU A 145 -0.61 2.04 -29.43
CA LEU A 145 -1.41 2.82 -30.40
C LEU A 145 -0.92 4.26 -30.53
N GLY A 146 -0.60 4.91 -29.41
CA GLY A 146 -0.04 6.27 -29.41
C GLY A 146 1.28 6.35 -30.15
N ASN A 147 2.19 5.39 -29.91
CA ASN A 147 3.50 5.38 -30.57
C ASN A 147 3.40 5.01 -32.05
N CYS A 148 2.50 4.10 -32.44
CA CYS A 148 2.21 3.83 -33.85
C CYS A 148 1.64 5.08 -34.54
N LEU A 149 0.70 5.78 -33.90
CA LEU A 149 0.15 7.03 -34.43
C LEU A 149 1.26 8.08 -34.59
N LEU A 150 2.15 8.19 -33.62
CA LEU A 150 3.28 9.11 -33.65
C LEU A 150 4.21 8.84 -34.85
N LEU A 151 4.56 7.57 -35.09
CA LEU A 151 5.37 7.17 -36.25
C LEU A 151 4.71 7.58 -37.57
N VAL A 152 3.43 7.26 -37.74
CA VAL A 152 2.66 7.64 -38.94
C VAL A 152 2.62 9.15 -39.13
N LEU A 153 2.48 9.93 -38.06
CA LEU A 153 2.47 11.41 -38.14
C LEU A 153 3.83 11.99 -38.53
N PHE A 154 4.94 11.36 -38.09
CA PHE A 154 6.28 11.74 -38.51
C PHE A 154 6.52 11.42 -39.99
N ASP A 155 6.10 10.25 -40.47
CA ASP A 155 6.22 9.87 -41.89
C ASP A 155 5.44 10.83 -42.81
N LEU A 156 4.32 11.36 -42.31
CA LEU A 156 3.50 12.37 -43.00
C LEU A 156 4.08 13.80 -42.90
N ASN A 157 5.25 13.99 -42.29
CA ASN A 157 5.88 15.29 -42.05
C ASN A 157 4.94 16.31 -41.37
N VAL A 158 4.10 15.85 -40.45
CA VAL A 158 3.21 16.74 -39.68
C VAL A 158 4.05 17.59 -38.73
N SER A 159 3.79 18.90 -38.69
CA SER A 159 4.50 19.81 -37.79
C SER A 159 4.30 19.39 -36.32
N ASN A 160 5.34 19.55 -35.49
CA ASN A 160 5.31 19.18 -34.06
C ASN A 160 4.10 19.79 -33.32
N ARG A 161 3.75 21.04 -33.62
CA ARG A 161 2.58 21.71 -33.05
C ARG A 161 1.28 20.95 -33.36
N ASN A 162 1.07 20.59 -34.63
CA ASN A 162 -0.13 19.87 -35.06
C ASN A 162 -0.14 18.44 -34.51
N LEU A 163 1.01 17.80 -34.43
CA LEU A 163 1.18 16.48 -33.82
C LEU A 163 0.70 16.46 -32.37
N PHE A 164 1.13 17.42 -31.53
CA PHE A 164 0.69 17.48 -30.13
C PHE A 164 -0.78 17.89 -29.96
N ILE A 165 -1.33 18.68 -30.90
CA ILE A 165 -2.78 18.93 -30.96
C ILE A 165 -3.54 17.63 -31.21
N ILE A 166 -3.12 16.82 -32.19
CA ILE A 166 -3.76 15.54 -32.51
C ILE A 166 -3.69 14.59 -31.30
N LEU A 167 -2.51 14.44 -30.67
CA LEU A 167 -2.36 13.59 -29.49
C LEU A 167 -3.18 14.10 -28.29
N SER A 168 -3.29 15.41 -28.10
CA SER A 168 -4.17 16.01 -27.08
C SER A 168 -5.64 15.67 -27.34
N LEU A 169 -6.11 15.70 -28.59
CA LEU A 169 -7.47 15.33 -28.96
C LEU A 169 -7.74 13.84 -28.71
N VAL A 170 -6.79 12.96 -29.02
CA VAL A 170 -6.87 11.51 -28.72
C VAL A 170 -6.97 11.28 -27.20
N GLY A 171 -6.11 11.93 -26.42
CA GLY A 171 -6.14 11.86 -24.96
C GLY A 171 -7.46 12.40 -24.38
N PHE A 172 -7.95 13.52 -24.90
CA PHE A 172 -9.22 14.13 -24.48
C PHE A 172 -10.42 13.22 -24.78
N PHE A 173 -10.43 12.55 -25.93
CA PHE A 173 -11.43 11.52 -26.23
C PHE A 173 -11.41 10.38 -25.20
N GLY A 174 -10.22 9.89 -24.83
CA GLY A 174 -10.07 8.91 -23.75
C GLY A 174 -10.61 9.40 -22.40
N PHE A 175 -10.36 10.67 -22.06
CA PHE A 175 -10.93 11.31 -20.87
C PHE A 175 -12.47 11.36 -20.90
N LEU A 176 -13.08 11.69 -22.04
CA LEU A 176 -14.54 11.68 -22.18
C LEU A 176 -15.13 10.28 -21.95
N LEU A 177 -14.47 9.23 -22.46
CA LEU A 177 -14.86 7.85 -22.20
C LEU A 177 -14.75 7.50 -20.70
N ILE A 178 -13.68 7.94 -20.03
CA ILE A 178 -13.48 7.77 -18.58
C ILE A 178 -14.58 8.49 -17.77
N CYS A 179 -15.12 9.61 -18.24
CA CYS A 179 -16.23 10.28 -17.55
C CYS A 179 -17.50 9.40 -17.46
N THR A 180 -17.65 8.42 -18.37
CA THR A 180 -18.79 7.49 -18.42
C THR A 180 -18.71 6.33 -17.41
N ILE A 181 -17.62 6.21 -16.64
CA ILE A 181 -17.40 5.15 -15.64
C ILE A 181 -18.63 5.01 -14.73
N PRO A 182 -19.13 3.79 -14.45
CA PRO A 182 -20.29 3.61 -13.59
C PRO A 182 -20.01 4.02 -12.14
N LYS A 183 -21.01 4.60 -11.46
CA LYS A 183 -20.97 4.83 -10.00
C LYS A 183 -20.92 3.47 -9.29
N ILE A 184 -19.94 3.25 -8.42
CA ILE A 184 -19.94 2.09 -7.51
C ILE A 184 -21.06 2.31 -6.51
N LYS A 185 -22.06 1.40 -6.48
CA LYS A 185 -23.09 1.42 -5.45
C LYS A 185 -22.42 1.11 -4.11
N LYS A 186 -22.44 2.06 -3.17
CA LYS A 186 -21.99 1.80 -1.79
C LYS A 186 -22.91 0.72 -1.23
N CYS A 187 -22.41 -0.49 -0.96
CA CYS A 187 -23.20 -1.44 -0.19
C CYS A 187 -23.44 -0.87 1.20
N PRO A 188 -24.63 -1.08 1.77
CA PRO A 188 -24.89 -0.71 3.15
C PRO A 188 -23.80 -1.31 4.03
N LYS A 189 -23.16 -0.48 4.86
CA LYS A 189 -22.13 -0.92 5.79
C LYS A 189 -22.73 -2.02 6.66
N LYS A 190 -22.37 -3.28 6.42
CA LYS A 190 -22.73 -4.36 7.35
C LYS A 190 -22.13 -3.97 8.70
N LYS A 191 -22.98 -3.80 9.72
CA LYS A 191 -22.54 -3.61 11.11
C LYS A 191 -21.51 -4.71 11.39
N LYS A 192 -20.32 -4.35 11.88
CA LYS A 192 -19.23 -5.28 12.21
C LYS A 192 -19.79 -6.35 13.18
N SER A 193 -20.26 -7.48 12.66
CA SER A 193 -20.57 -8.65 13.48
C SER A 193 -19.25 -9.33 13.80
N SER A 194 -18.95 -9.59 15.08
CA SER A 194 -17.68 -10.16 15.55
C SER A 194 -17.33 -11.55 14.98
N LYS A 195 -18.19 -12.15 14.15
CA LYS A 195 -17.97 -13.40 13.38
C LYS A 195 -16.96 -13.32 12.21
N ARG A 196 -16.11 -12.29 12.13
CA ARG A 196 -15.22 -12.09 10.96
C ARG A 196 -13.96 -12.98 10.99
N ASN A 197 -13.48 -13.36 12.16
CA ASN A 197 -12.30 -14.24 12.29
C ASN A 197 -12.56 -15.65 11.74
N SER A 198 -13.79 -16.17 11.86
CA SER A 198 -14.14 -17.51 11.37
C SER A 198 -14.24 -17.63 9.84
N GLN A 199 -14.33 -16.52 9.09
CA GLN A 199 -14.43 -16.57 7.62
C GLN A 199 -13.07 -16.59 6.93
N ILE A 200 -12.06 -15.87 7.47
CA ILE A 200 -10.67 -15.95 7.00
C ILE A 200 -10.14 -17.36 7.24
N GLU A 201 -10.43 -17.93 8.42
CA GLU A 201 -10.10 -19.32 8.79
C GLU A 201 -10.68 -20.39 7.84
N SER A 202 -11.81 -20.10 7.18
CA SER A 202 -12.48 -21.05 6.26
C SER A 202 -11.96 -20.97 4.81
N PHE A 203 -11.28 -19.87 4.46
CA PHE A 203 -10.74 -19.67 3.12
C PHE A 203 -9.32 -20.26 3.02
N GLU A 204 -8.48 -20.03 4.03
CA GLU A 204 -7.17 -20.68 4.18
C GLU A 204 -7.34 -22.21 4.17
N GLU A 205 -8.36 -22.74 4.86
CA GLU A 205 -8.65 -24.19 4.89
C GLU A 205 -9.07 -24.78 3.53
N LYS A 206 -9.53 -23.96 2.57
CA LYS A 206 -9.93 -24.41 1.22
C LYS A 206 -8.83 -24.29 0.16
N GLU A 207 -7.93 -23.33 0.26
CA GLU A 207 -6.73 -23.31 -0.58
C GLU A 207 -5.74 -24.39 -0.14
N GLU A 208 -5.62 -24.62 1.16
CA GLU A 208 -4.68 -25.58 1.72
C GLU A 208 -5.08 -27.04 1.45
N ARG A 209 -6.38 -27.38 1.48
CA ARG A 209 -6.84 -28.71 1.01
C ARG A 209 -6.50 -28.97 -0.46
N LYS A 210 -6.54 -27.94 -1.30
CA LYS A 210 -6.22 -28.09 -2.73
C LYS A 210 -4.74 -28.27 -2.98
N GLU A 211 -3.87 -27.59 -2.22
CA GLU A 211 -2.42 -27.79 -2.34
C GLU A 211 -2.00 -29.18 -1.83
N ILE A 212 -2.58 -29.64 -0.72
CA ILE A 212 -2.29 -30.96 -0.14
C ILE A 212 -2.80 -32.10 -1.06
N GLU A 213 -3.96 -31.94 -1.70
CA GLU A 213 -4.49 -32.93 -2.66
C GLU A 213 -3.72 -32.98 -3.99
N THR A 214 -2.84 -32.00 -4.28
CA THR A 214 -2.03 -31.95 -5.51
C THR A 214 -0.56 -32.30 -5.32
N MET A 215 -0.10 -32.52 -4.09
CA MET A 215 1.25 -33.02 -3.82
C MET A 215 1.23 -34.55 -3.77
N ASP A 216 1.47 -35.21 -4.90
CA ASP A 216 1.79 -36.64 -4.95
C ASP A 216 3.14 -36.90 -4.25
N GLU A 217 3.22 -37.99 -3.48
CA GLU A 217 4.40 -38.43 -2.73
C GLU A 217 5.63 -38.79 -3.60
N SER A 218 5.51 -38.73 -4.93
CA SER A 218 6.57 -39.15 -5.86
C SER A 218 7.63 -38.08 -6.19
N GLU A 219 7.51 -36.84 -5.70
CA GLU A 219 8.51 -35.78 -5.99
C GLU A 219 9.64 -35.67 -4.93
N PHE A 220 9.66 -36.50 -3.89
CA PHE A 220 10.63 -36.34 -2.79
C PHE A 220 11.88 -37.24 -2.83
N SER A 221 12.05 -38.12 -3.84
CA SER A 221 13.15 -39.10 -3.86
C SER A 221 14.34 -38.75 -4.80
N GLY A 222 14.48 -37.50 -5.22
CA GLY A 222 15.38 -37.13 -6.33
C GLY A 222 16.52 -36.14 -6.05
N PHE A 223 16.95 -35.92 -4.80
CA PHE A 223 18.09 -35.03 -4.51
C PHE A 223 19.06 -35.67 -3.51
N SER A 224 20.04 -36.42 -4.03
CA SER A 224 21.21 -36.88 -3.29
C SER A 224 22.38 -35.91 -3.47
N GLU A 225 22.86 -35.41 -2.33
CA GLU A 225 24.25 -35.06 -1.96
C GLU A 225 25.26 -34.73 -3.08
N GLU A 226 25.56 -33.43 -3.24
CA GLU A 226 26.92 -32.89 -3.42
C GLU A 226 26.89 -31.35 -3.43
N SER A 227 27.13 -30.68 -2.28
CA SER A 227 27.60 -29.29 -2.25
C SER A 227 28.33 -28.95 -0.95
N THR A 228 29.62 -29.24 -0.90
CA THR A 228 30.53 -29.01 0.25
C THR A 228 30.89 -27.52 0.50
N GLY A 229 30.21 -26.57 -0.15
CA GLY A 229 30.48 -25.13 0.00
C GLY A 229 29.62 -24.40 1.05
N PHE A 230 28.42 -24.93 1.38
CA PHE A 230 27.47 -24.21 2.25
C PHE A 230 27.75 -24.39 3.74
N ASP A 231 28.36 -25.51 4.13
CA ASP A 231 28.65 -25.80 5.54
C ASP A 231 29.76 -24.88 6.10
N GLN A 232 30.74 -24.50 5.26
CA GLN A 232 31.79 -23.54 5.64
C GLN A 232 31.25 -22.12 5.83
N LEU A 233 30.28 -21.71 5.01
CA LEU A 233 29.60 -20.42 5.14
C LEU A 233 28.75 -20.36 6.42
N PHE A 234 28.06 -21.46 6.76
CA PHE A 234 27.33 -21.55 8.02
C PHE A 234 28.25 -21.57 9.24
N TYR A 235 29.40 -22.25 9.17
CA TYR A 235 30.39 -22.26 10.25
C TYR A 235 30.98 -20.87 10.51
N TRP A 236 31.27 -20.10 9.45
CA TRP A 236 31.76 -18.71 9.55
C TRP A 236 30.70 -17.74 10.10
N ILE A 237 29.43 -17.91 9.71
CA ILE A 237 28.31 -17.11 10.25
C ILE A 237 28.06 -17.44 11.73
N ASN A 238 28.28 -18.68 12.16
CA ASN A 238 28.08 -19.12 13.53
C ASN A 238 29.17 -18.61 14.50
N GLN A 239 30.33 -18.17 14.00
CA GLN A 239 31.43 -17.61 14.78
C GLN A 239 31.25 -16.12 15.14
N ASN A 240 30.31 -15.39 14.51
CA ASN A 240 30.09 -13.97 14.76
C ASN A 240 28.95 -13.73 15.77
N ASN A 241 29.36 -13.47 17.01
CA ASN A 241 28.52 -13.37 18.23
C ASN A 241 27.61 -12.13 18.30
N LEU A 242 26.37 -12.24 17.80
CA LEU A 242 25.27 -11.34 18.20
C LEU A 242 23.89 -12.00 18.30
N ILE A 243 23.80 -13.32 18.09
CA ILE A 243 22.54 -14.08 18.11
C ILE A 243 22.50 -15.13 19.25
N LEU A 244 23.61 -15.31 19.99
CA LEU A 244 23.74 -16.37 21.00
C LEU A 244 22.91 -16.14 22.27
N ASN A 245 22.59 -14.89 22.64
CA ASN A 245 21.73 -14.62 23.79
C ASN A 245 20.25 -15.00 23.53
N GLN A 246 19.76 -14.83 22.29
CA GLN A 246 18.38 -15.22 21.95
C GLN A 246 18.24 -16.72 21.66
N ILE A 247 19.32 -17.39 21.24
CA ILE A 247 19.31 -18.84 21.02
C ILE A 247 19.47 -19.60 22.34
N ASN A 248 20.23 -19.09 23.32
CA ASN A 248 20.35 -19.74 24.63
C ASN A 248 19.03 -19.75 25.41
N ASP A 249 18.23 -18.68 25.32
CA ASP A 249 16.87 -18.67 25.89
C ASP A 249 15.97 -19.73 25.25
N PHE A 250 16.13 -19.96 23.94
CA PHE A 250 15.35 -20.97 23.20
C PHE A 250 15.87 -22.40 23.43
N LYS A 251 17.18 -22.58 23.58
CA LYS A 251 17.82 -23.88 23.88
C LYS A 251 17.47 -24.35 25.29
N ASN A 252 17.44 -23.42 26.25
CA ASN A 252 16.96 -23.67 27.61
C ASN A 252 15.47 -24.08 27.59
N TYR A 253 14.65 -23.44 26.75
CA TYR A 253 13.24 -23.82 26.56
C TYR A 253 13.06 -25.22 25.96
N THR A 254 13.85 -25.60 24.95
CA THR A 254 13.75 -26.94 24.32
C THR A 254 14.34 -28.05 25.18
N ASN A 255 15.33 -27.75 26.03
CA ASN A 255 15.88 -28.70 27.00
C ASN A 255 14.95 -28.88 28.21
N PHE A 256 14.20 -27.85 28.60
CA PHE A 256 13.17 -27.93 29.64
C PHE A 256 12.06 -28.95 29.30
N PHE A 257 11.67 -29.06 28.02
CA PHE A 257 10.66 -30.03 27.58
C PHE A 257 11.20 -31.43 27.20
N LYS A 258 12.53 -31.61 27.17
CA LYS A 258 13.15 -32.90 26.80
C LYS A 258 13.46 -33.81 27.99
N ASN A 259 13.56 -33.27 29.20
CA ASN A 259 13.81 -34.09 30.40
C ASN A 259 12.50 -34.49 31.07
N LYS A 260 11.98 -35.66 30.68
CA LYS A 260 10.80 -36.31 31.27
C LYS A 260 11.01 -36.71 32.75
N GLU A 261 12.24 -36.63 33.27
CA GLU A 261 12.59 -36.98 34.65
C GLU A 261 12.65 -35.81 35.62
N LEU A 262 12.74 -34.55 35.15
CA LEU A 262 12.79 -33.37 36.05
C LEU A 262 11.41 -32.92 36.55
N LEU A 263 10.32 -33.37 35.91
CA LEU A 263 8.96 -33.09 36.35
C LEU A 263 8.52 -33.90 37.58
N ASN A 264 9.35 -34.84 38.06
CA ASN A 264 9.05 -35.66 39.24
C ASN A 264 9.77 -35.22 40.51
N VAL A 265 10.53 -34.12 40.51
CA VAL A 265 11.38 -33.74 41.66
C VAL A 265 11.19 -32.28 42.13
N MET A 266 10.38 -31.47 41.47
CA MET A 266 10.09 -30.11 42.00
C MET A 266 8.92 -30.15 42.98
N ASP A 267 9.19 -29.75 44.23
CA ASP A 267 8.21 -29.62 45.31
C ASP A 267 7.25 -28.46 45.02
N GLU A 268 5.98 -28.60 45.43
CA GLU A 268 4.85 -27.74 45.01
C GLU A 268 5.02 -26.26 45.41
N THR A 269 5.90 -25.96 46.36
CA THR A 269 6.14 -24.61 46.89
C THR A 269 6.98 -23.70 45.98
N GLU A 270 7.91 -24.24 45.19
CA GLU A 270 8.74 -23.43 44.27
C GLU A 270 7.98 -22.99 43.01
N LEU A 271 6.97 -23.77 42.61
CA LEU A 271 6.10 -23.47 41.46
C LEU A 271 5.07 -22.37 41.79
N GLU A 272 4.60 -22.31 43.03
CA GLU A 272 3.70 -21.23 43.48
C GLU A 272 4.42 -19.88 43.60
N GLU A 273 5.69 -19.86 44.02
CA GLU A 273 6.47 -18.63 44.17
C GLU A 273 6.77 -17.98 42.80
N ILE A 274 7.08 -18.78 41.78
CA ILE A 274 7.32 -18.32 40.40
C ILE A 274 6.02 -17.83 39.75
N TYR A 275 4.88 -18.46 40.05
CA TYR A 275 3.57 -18.07 39.53
C TYR A 275 3.07 -16.76 40.18
N TYR A 276 3.29 -16.57 41.48
CA TYR A 276 2.91 -15.34 42.18
C TYR A 276 3.76 -14.13 41.79
N ASP A 277 5.08 -14.30 41.59
CA ASP A 277 5.97 -13.19 41.21
C ASP A 277 5.72 -12.70 39.76
N TYR A 278 5.16 -13.57 38.90
CA TYR A 278 4.78 -13.22 37.53
C TYR A 278 3.49 -12.39 37.44
N HIS A 279 2.51 -12.64 38.34
CA HIS A 279 1.24 -11.91 38.34
C HIS A 279 1.32 -10.55 39.06
N LEU A 280 2.13 -10.42 40.11
CA LEU A 280 2.32 -9.15 40.82
C LEU A 280 3.09 -8.09 40.00
N LYS A 281 3.97 -8.50 39.08
CA LYS A 281 4.72 -7.57 38.22
C LYS A 281 3.93 -7.03 37.03
N ASN A 282 2.85 -7.69 36.60
CA ASN A 282 2.09 -7.29 35.41
C ASN A 282 0.80 -6.50 35.72
N ASP A 283 0.24 -6.59 36.93
CA ASP A 283 -0.96 -5.83 37.31
C ASP A 283 -0.67 -4.45 37.96
N GLY A 284 0.61 -4.09 38.12
CA GLY A 284 1.04 -2.84 38.78
C GLY A 284 1.14 -1.57 37.90
N SER A 285 0.77 -1.59 36.61
CA SER A 285 1.06 -0.45 35.71
C SER A 285 -0.10 0.20 34.97
N LEU A 286 -1.36 -0.10 35.31
CA LEU A 286 -2.53 0.54 34.67
C LEU A 286 -3.67 0.81 35.66
N ASN A 287 -3.41 1.51 36.76
CA ASN A 287 -4.47 2.27 37.43
C ASN A 287 -3.92 3.41 38.30
N ASN A 288 -3.55 4.52 37.67
CA ASN A 288 -3.35 5.78 38.40
C ASN A 288 -3.53 6.98 37.46
N ASN A 289 -4.76 7.51 37.35
CA ASN A 289 -5.01 8.95 37.52
C ASN A 289 -6.48 9.36 37.36
N ASN A 290 -6.94 10.02 38.42
CA ASN A 290 -7.79 11.22 38.46
C ASN A 290 -9.29 11.09 38.21
N ASN A 291 -9.94 10.68 39.29
CA ASN A 291 -11.27 11.14 39.69
C ASN A 291 -11.15 12.58 40.26
N ILE A 292 -11.39 13.61 39.44
CA ILE A 292 -11.55 15.00 39.93
C ILE A 292 -13.04 15.32 39.98
N ASN A 293 -13.54 15.28 41.21
CA ASN A 293 -14.80 15.83 41.66
C ASN A 293 -14.75 17.36 41.48
N ASN A 294 -15.66 17.95 40.69
CA ASN A 294 -15.81 19.40 40.63
C ASN A 294 -17.22 19.79 41.03
N ASN A 295 -17.36 20.03 42.33
CA ASN A 295 -18.51 20.65 42.97
C ASN A 295 -18.00 21.98 43.54
N ASN A 296 -18.33 23.12 42.93
CA ASN A 296 -18.32 24.40 43.64
C ASN A 296 -19.17 25.47 42.96
N ASN A 297 -20.38 25.59 43.49
CA ASN A 297 -20.96 26.76 44.14
C ASN A 297 -20.58 28.19 43.67
N ASN A 298 -21.65 28.96 43.49
CA ASN A 298 -21.76 30.41 43.54
C ASN A 298 -20.79 31.06 44.54
N ASN A 299 -20.11 32.12 44.11
CA ASN A 299 -20.11 33.34 44.90
C ASN A 299 -19.87 34.60 44.09
N ASN A 300 -20.71 35.56 44.42
CA ASN A 300 -20.80 36.93 43.96
C ASN A 300 -19.80 37.78 44.76
N LYS A 301 -19.01 38.65 44.13
CA LYS A 301 -18.53 39.90 44.76
C LYS A 301 -17.92 40.87 43.74
N ASN A 302 -18.47 42.09 43.79
CA ASN A 302 -17.91 43.34 43.29
C ASN A 302 -16.46 43.55 43.78
N ASP A 303 -15.63 44.25 42.99
CA ASP A 303 -15.30 45.67 43.24
C ASP A 303 -14.28 46.23 42.22
N ASN A 304 -14.66 47.40 41.68
CA ASN A 304 -13.92 48.65 41.42
C ASN A 304 -12.46 48.73 40.92
N ASN A 305 -12.33 49.68 39.97
CA ASN A 305 -11.24 50.66 39.70
C ASN A 305 -9.80 50.12 39.52
N ASN A 306 -8.99 50.55 38.54
CA ASN A 306 -8.64 51.94 38.26
C ASN A 306 -7.79 52.05 36.97
N ASN A 307 -8.02 53.14 36.21
CA ASN A 307 -7.07 54.00 35.49
C ASN A 307 -5.59 53.59 35.30
N ASN A 308 -5.07 53.63 34.06
CA ASN A 308 -4.42 54.82 33.45
C ASN A 308 -3.61 54.48 32.18
N ASN A 309 -3.73 55.36 31.16
CA ASN A 309 -2.68 55.94 30.27
C ASN A 309 -1.79 55.01 29.42
N THR A 310 -1.31 55.32 28.20
CA THR A 310 -1.36 56.42 27.19
C THR A 310 -0.50 55.96 26.00
N LEU A 311 -0.51 56.72 24.89
CA LEU A 311 0.40 56.76 23.71
C LEU A 311 -0.09 55.93 22.51
N ASP A 312 -0.72 56.56 21.51
CA ASP A 312 -0.18 57.44 20.43
C ASP A 312 0.65 56.68 19.39
N GLU A 313 0.12 56.61 18.16
CA GLU A 313 0.83 57.03 16.94
C GLU A 313 -0.12 57.01 15.72
N ASN A 314 -0.49 58.23 15.31
CA ASN A 314 -0.54 58.80 13.95
C ASN A 314 -0.76 57.89 12.72
N GLU A 315 -1.83 58.16 11.97
CA GLU A 315 -1.82 58.14 10.49
C GLU A 315 -2.72 59.25 9.90
N PRO A 316 -2.39 59.83 8.73
CA PRO A 316 -2.90 61.12 8.30
C PRO A 316 -4.17 61.08 7.44
N ASN A 317 -4.86 62.21 7.50
CA ASN A 317 -6.05 62.64 6.76
C ASN A 317 -5.89 62.64 5.23
N TYR A 318 -7.00 62.34 4.54
CA TYR A 318 -7.36 62.97 3.26
C TYR A 318 -8.81 63.45 3.30
N THR A 319 -8.99 64.74 3.03
CA THR A 319 -10.25 65.47 2.89
C THR A 319 -10.60 65.72 1.43
N SER A 320 -11.89 65.62 1.07
CA SER A 320 -12.64 66.54 0.18
C SER A 320 -14.06 65.99 0.01
N GLU A 321 -15.05 66.64 0.60
CA GLU A 321 -15.97 67.66 0.02
C GLU A 321 -17.16 67.07 -0.75
N ILE A 322 -18.35 67.13 -0.13
CA ILE A 322 -19.50 68.04 -0.39
C ILE A 322 -20.40 67.54 -1.54
N GLY A 323 -21.64 67.23 -1.18
CA GLY A 323 -22.73 66.95 -2.11
C GLY A 323 -24.04 66.66 -1.37
N THR A 324 -24.92 67.65 -1.39
CA THR A 324 -26.15 67.87 -0.61
C THR A 324 -27.33 66.92 -0.91
N ASP A 325 -28.19 66.81 0.11
CA ASP A 325 -29.64 66.61 0.09
C ASP A 325 -30.25 65.35 -0.55
N ASN A 326 -30.83 64.48 0.29
CA ASN A 326 -32.30 64.41 0.34
C ASN A 326 -32.85 63.57 1.51
N LYS A 327 -33.86 64.15 2.16
CA LYS A 327 -34.73 63.56 3.18
C LYS A 327 -35.40 62.27 2.68
N GLN A 328 -35.16 61.14 3.35
CA GLN A 328 -36.15 60.07 3.45
C GLN A 328 -36.10 59.39 4.82
N LYS A 329 -37.21 59.53 5.57
CA LYS A 329 -37.54 58.79 6.78
C LYS A 329 -37.42 57.29 6.52
N LYS A 330 -36.38 56.64 7.06
CA LYS A 330 -36.27 55.17 7.06
C LYS A 330 -36.21 54.68 8.51
N LYS A 331 -37.25 53.93 8.88
CA LYS A 331 -37.42 53.20 10.14
C LYS A 331 -36.10 52.54 10.56
N ILE A 332 -35.49 53.04 11.64
CA ILE A 332 -34.34 52.44 12.29
C ILE A 332 -34.83 51.15 12.95
N LYS A 333 -34.61 50.01 12.28
CA LYS A 333 -34.68 48.69 12.89
C LYS A 333 -33.33 48.49 13.59
N ILE A 334 -33.31 48.62 14.92
CA ILE A 334 -32.15 48.29 15.75
C ILE A 334 -31.91 46.78 15.62
N THR A 335 -31.15 46.37 14.62
CA THR A 335 -30.61 45.02 14.53
C THR A 335 -29.42 44.92 15.49
N ASN A 336 -29.63 44.18 16.58
CA ASN A 336 -28.62 43.79 17.57
C ASN A 336 -27.33 43.30 16.89
N LYS A 337 -26.33 44.18 16.84
CA LYS A 337 -25.02 43.98 16.19
C LYS A 337 -24.00 43.24 17.08
N HIS A 338 -24.47 42.46 18.07
CA HIS A 338 -23.62 41.88 19.12
C HIS A 338 -23.39 40.35 19.05
N LYS A 339 -23.80 39.66 17.96
CA LYS A 339 -23.63 38.19 17.83
C LYS A 339 -22.57 37.71 16.82
N THR A 340 -21.69 38.56 16.32
CA THR A 340 -20.71 38.17 15.29
C THR A 340 -19.37 37.64 15.82
N LYS A 341 -19.00 37.85 17.10
CA LYS A 341 -17.73 37.33 17.64
C LYS A 341 -17.75 35.83 17.99
N SER A 342 -18.93 35.21 18.17
CA SER A 342 -19.03 33.79 18.54
C SER A 342 -18.84 32.81 17.37
N LYS A 343 -19.16 33.20 16.12
CA LYS A 343 -19.00 32.29 14.96
C LYS A 343 -17.55 32.06 14.54
N HIS A 344 -16.64 33.00 14.82
CA HIS A 344 -15.24 32.85 14.41
C HIS A 344 -14.48 31.80 15.25
N GLN A 345 -14.83 31.64 16.53
CA GLN A 345 -14.23 30.61 17.38
C GLN A 345 -14.69 29.19 17.03
N THR A 346 -15.89 29.02 16.47
CA THR A 346 -16.40 27.70 16.09
C THR A 346 -15.67 27.16 14.85
N ASN A 347 -15.37 28.01 13.85
CA ASN A 347 -14.67 27.59 12.64
C ASN A 347 -13.22 27.15 12.90
N ASN A 348 -12.51 27.78 13.84
CA ASN A 348 -11.13 27.39 14.15
C ASN A 348 -11.06 25.98 14.78
N LYS A 349 -12.02 25.61 15.64
CA LYS A 349 -12.07 24.27 16.24
C LYS A 349 -12.37 23.17 15.22
N GLU A 350 -13.14 23.46 14.17
CA GLU A 350 -13.39 22.49 13.10
C GLU A 350 -12.14 22.29 12.22
N ILE A 351 -11.42 23.37 11.90
CA ILE A 351 -10.18 23.29 11.12
C ILE A 351 -9.10 22.52 11.89
N GLU A 352 -8.95 22.76 13.19
CA GLU A 352 -8.00 22.01 14.03
C GLU A 352 -8.32 20.51 14.08
N LYS A 353 -9.61 20.15 14.22
CA LYS A 353 -10.05 18.75 14.17
C LYS A 353 -9.79 18.10 12.80
N GLU A 354 -9.96 18.84 11.70
CA GLU A 354 -9.68 18.31 10.36
C GLU A 354 -8.16 18.11 10.16
N LYS A 355 -7.33 19.03 10.66
CA LYS A 355 -5.86 18.90 10.67
C LYS A 355 -5.38 17.71 11.51
N GLU A 356 -5.90 17.53 12.71
CA GLU A 356 -5.54 16.40 13.58
C GLU A 356 -5.92 15.06 12.92
N ASN A 357 -7.12 14.99 12.34
CA ASN A 357 -7.57 13.81 11.61
C ASN A 357 -6.73 13.54 10.35
N TYR A 358 -6.21 14.58 9.72
CA TYR A 358 -5.29 14.47 8.60
C TYR A 358 -3.93 13.90 9.03
N PHE A 359 -3.30 14.45 10.07
CA PHE A 359 -2.02 13.93 10.61
C PHE A 359 -2.15 12.49 11.08
N LYS A 360 -3.27 12.14 11.73
CA LYS A 360 -3.54 10.75 12.14
C LYS A 360 -3.63 9.79 10.96
N LYS A 361 -4.20 10.21 9.83
CA LYS A 361 -4.25 9.40 8.59
C LYS A 361 -2.87 9.28 7.94
N LEU A 362 -2.09 10.35 7.94
CA LEU A 362 -0.71 10.32 7.45
C LEU A 362 0.13 9.36 8.30
N GLN A 363 0.05 9.48 9.63
CA GLN A 363 0.71 8.58 10.57
C GLN A 363 0.26 7.13 10.38
N CYS A 364 -1.04 6.89 10.12
CA CYS A 364 -1.53 5.55 9.78
C CYS A 364 -0.89 5.03 8.48
N THR A 365 -0.78 5.84 7.44
CA THR A 365 -0.11 5.47 6.18
C THR A 365 1.38 5.18 6.39
N LEU A 366 2.08 6.00 7.18
CA LEU A 366 3.48 5.79 7.51
C LEU A 366 3.69 4.61 8.47
N SER A 367 2.71 4.29 9.32
CA SER A 367 2.77 3.12 10.21
C SER A 367 2.76 1.80 9.45
N PHE A 368 2.41 1.79 8.15
CA PHE A 368 2.64 0.60 7.33
C PHE A 368 4.10 0.32 7.10
N LEU A 369 4.95 1.34 7.06
CA LEU A 369 6.40 1.17 6.87
C LEU A 369 7.04 0.33 7.96
N THR A 370 6.44 0.32 9.16
CA THR A 370 6.93 -0.51 10.27
C THR A 370 6.48 -1.97 10.15
N LYS A 371 5.55 -2.30 9.25
CA LYS A 371 5.11 -3.68 9.00
C LYS A 371 6.12 -4.37 8.09
N LYS A 372 6.66 -5.51 8.55
CA LYS A 372 7.68 -6.30 7.83
C LYS A 372 7.27 -6.64 6.38
N VAL A 373 6.00 -6.97 6.15
CA VAL A 373 5.46 -7.28 4.81
C VAL A 373 5.47 -6.06 3.88
N ALA A 374 5.23 -4.86 4.42
CA ALA A 374 5.27 -3.64 3.62
C ALA A 374 6.70 -3.28 3.21
N LEU A 375 7.69 -3.47 4.09
CA LEU A 375 9.11 -3.27 3.77
C LEU A 375 9.55 -4.21 2.64
N PHE A 376 9.06 -5.44 2.65
CA PHE A 376 9.30 -6.40 1.58
C PHE A 376 8.71 -5.95 0.23
N LEU A 377 7.43 -5.57 0.23
CA LEU A 377 6.75 -5.07 -0.96
C LEU A 377 7.39 -3.76 -1.46
N ALA A 378 7.95 -2.96 -0.55
CA ALA A 378 8.73 -1.78 -0.89
C ALA A 378 9.94 -2.15 -1.75
N THR A 379 10.70 -3.19 -1.41
CA THR A 379 11.85 -3.65 -2.23
C THR A 379 11.44 -4.00 -3.65
N ILE A 380 10.31 -4.68 -3.85
CA ILE A 380 9.77 -4.99 -5.18
C ILE A 380 9.42 -3.70 -5.94
N THR A 381 8.74 -2.76 -5.28
CA THR A 381 8.33 -1.49 -5.91
C THR A 381 9.50 -0.57 -6.22
N VAL A 382 10.55 -0.62 -5.40
CA VAL A 382 11.81 0.10 -5.63
C VAL A 382 12.50 -0.45 -6.87
N LEU A 383 12.60 -1.78 -6.97
CA LEU A 383 13.19 -2.44 -8.12
C LEU A 383 12.41 -2.18 -9.41
N GLU A 384 11.08 -2.21 -9.35
CA GLU A 384 10.20 -1.83 -10.45
C GLU A 384 10.44 -0.37 -10.88
N GLY A 385 10.51 0.55 -9.92
CA GLY A 385 10.72 1.96 -10.18
C GLY A 385 12.08 2.26 -10.82
N LEU A 386 13.15 1.64 -10.32
CA LEU A 386 14.49 1.79 -10.89
C LEU A 386 14.57 1.22 -12.32
N SER A 387 13.95 0.07 -12.54
CA SER A 387 13.86 -0.56 -13.86
C SER A 387 13.10 0.33 -14.84
N LEU A 388 12.02 0.98 -14.40
CA LEU A 388 11.26 1.92 -15.23
C LEU A 388 12.04 3.21 -15.51
N GLY A 389 12.78 3.73 -14.51
CA GLY A 389 13.70 4.85 -14.70
C GLY A 389 14.81 4.55 -15.72
N LEU A 390 15.33 3.33 -15.72
CA LEU A 390 16.27 2.85 -16.74
C LEU A 390 15.65 2.84 -18.13
N ILE A 391 14.50 2.18 -18.31
CA ILE A 391 13.87 2.03 -19.64
C ILE A 391 13.39 3.37 -20.20
N ASN A 392 12.77 4.22 -19.38
CA ASN A 392 12.16 5.46 -19.87
C ASN A 392 13.14 6.63 -19.87
N GLY A 393 14.16 6.60 -19.02
CA GLY A 393 15.12 7.68 -18.85
C GLY A 393 16.46 7.35 -19.50
N PHE A 394 17.24 6.46 -18.90
CA PHE A 394 18.64 6.28 -19.25
C PHE A 394 18.88 5.53 -20.57
N LEU A 395 18.23 4.39 -20.76
CA LEU A 395 18.47 3.49 -21.89
C LEU A 395 18.20 4.13 -23.28
N PRO A 396 17.21 5.03 -23.46
CA PRO A 396 17.02 5.77 -24.70
C PRO A 396 18.22 6.64 -25.11
N THR A 397 19.04 7.13 -24.16
CA THR A 397 20.25 7.92 -24.52
C THR A 397 21.40 7.08 -25.06
N LEU A 398 21.34 5.76 -24.90
CA LEU A 398 22.37 4.86 -25.37
C LEU A 398 22.11 4.36 -26.80
N ILE A 399 20.96 4.70 -27.37
CA ILE A 399 20.47 4.18 -28.65
C ILE A 399 20.26 5.37 -29.59
N GLU A 400 20.48 5.15 -30.88
CA GLU A 400 20.17 6.15 -31.90
C GLU A 400 18.68 6.52 -31.84
N THR A 401 18.38 7.80 -32.01
CA THR A 401 17.03 8.37 -31.82
C THR A 401 15.98 7.66 -32.66
N ASP A 402 16.36 7.19 -33.84
CA ASP A 402 15.47 6.58 -34.82
C ASP A 402 14.94 5.21 -34.36
N TYR A 403 15.65 4.54 -33.45
CA TYR A 403 15.26 3.22 -32.94
C TYR A 403 14.54 3.27 -31.58
N ILE A 404 14.47 4.42 -30.91
CA ILE A 404 13.80 4.55 -29.61
C ILE A 404 12.33 4.07 -29.67
N PRO A 405 11.50 4.47 -30.66
CA PRO A 405 10.11 4.02 -30.73
C PRO A 405 10.00 2.49 -30.86
N LEU A 406 10.90 1.87 -31.64
CA LEU A 406 10.94 0.42 -31.80
C LEU A 406 11.30 -0.28 -30.48
N CYS A 407 12.27 0.22 -29.73
CA CYS A 407 12.62 -0.32 -28.42
C CYS A 407 11.46 -0.20 -27.41
N VAL A 408 10.77 0.95 -27.39
CA VAL A 408 9.58 1.16 -26.56
C VAL A 408 8.46 0.20 -26.95
N LEU A 409 8.24 -0.02 -28.25
CA LEU A 409 7.27 -0.99 -28.75
C LEU A 409 7.60 -2.42 -28.32
N VAL A 410 8.87 -2.82 -28.36
CA VAL A 410 9.32 -4.15 -27.89
C VAL A 410 9.13 -4.31 -26.38
N ALA A 411 9.42 -3.27 -25.57
CA ALA A 411 9.12 -3.32 -24.14
C ALA A 411 7.60 -3.33 -23.87
N ALA A 412 6.79 -2.63 -24.66
CA ALA A 412 5.33 -2.66 -24.52
C ALA A 412 4.75 -4.04 -24.86
N THR A 413 5.19 -4.66 -25.96
CA THR A 413 4.75 -6.01 -26.34
C THR A 413 5.15 -7.06 -25.30
N SER A 414 6.35 -6.97 -24.72
CA SER A 414 6.77 -7.87 -23.64
C SER A 414 5.95 -7.67 -22.37
N LYS A 415 5.56 -6.43 -22.03
CA LYS A 415 4.63 -6.16 -20.91
C LYS A 415 3.24 -6.76 -21.14
N ILE A 416 2.75 -6.79 -22.38
CA ILE A 416 1.48 -7.47 -22.74
C ILE A 416 1.60 -8.98 -22.53
N LEU A 417 2.67 -9.58 -23.06
CA LEU A 417 2.94 -11.01 -22.91
C LEU A 417 3.06 -11.41 -21.43
N ALA A 418 3.80 -10.63 -20.65
CA ALA A 418 3.90 -10.80 -19.20
C ALA A 418 2.53 -10.67 -18.53
N SER A 419 1.73 -9.66 -18.89
CA SER A 419 0.43 -9.40 -18.26
C SER A 419 -0.54 -10.56 -18.40
N PHE A 420 -0.55 -11.25 -19.55
CA PHE A 420 -1.39 -12.44 -19.75
C PHE A 420 -0.72 -13.73 -19.26
N GLY A 421 0.54 -13.94 -19.65
CA GLY A 421 1.28 -15.17 -19.37
C GLY A 421 1.47 -15.36 -17.87
N LEU A 422 1.96 -14.32 -17.18
CA LEU A 422 2.18 -14.38 -15.73
C LEU A 422 0.85 -14.40 -14.97
N ALA A 423 -0.19 -13.68 -15.40
CA ALA A 423 -1.49 -13.76 -14.71
C ALA A 423 -2.11 -15.18 -14.78
N LYS A 424 -1.96 -15.87 -15.91
CA LYS A 424 -2.39 -17.28 -16.03
C LYS A 424 -1.51 -18.19 -15.16
N LEU A 425 -0.21 -17.97 -15.16
CA LEU A 425 0.74 -18.72 -14.34
C LEU A 425 0.48 -18.54 -12.83
N ALA A 426 0.09 -17.33 -12.38
CA ALA A 426 -0.35 -17.03 -11.00
C ALA A 426 -1.42 -18.00 -10.55
N ASN A 427 -2.43 -18.18 -11.40
CA ASN A 427 -3.61 -18.96 -11.06
C ASN A 427 -3.29 -20.46 -11.02
N MET A 428 -2.23 -20.90 -11.70
CA MET A 428 -1.83 -22.30 -11.76
C MET A 428 -0.84 -22.68 -10.66
N LYS A 429 0.17 -21.85 -10.42
CA LYS A 429 1.32 -22.19 -9.54
C LYS A 429 1.56 -21.18 -8.40
N GLY A 430 0.66 -20.22 -8.22
CA GLY A 430 0.76 -19.19 -7.19
C GLY A 430 1.66 -18.01 -7.56
N ASN A 431 1.68 -17.01 -6.68
CA ASN A 431 2.39 -15.75 -6.90
C ASN A 431 3.92 -15.87 -6.85
N LEU A 432 4.46 -16.90 -6.17
CA LEU A 432 5.90 -17.08 -6.02
C LEU A 432 6.58 -17.40 -7.37
N VAL A 433 5.93 -18.19 -8.22
CA VAL A 433 6.46 -18.52 -9.55
C VAL A 433 6.54 -17.29 -10.44
N ILE A 434 5.52 -16.42 -10.41
CA ILE A 434 5.56 -15.13 -11.12
C ILE A 434 6.78 -14.34 -10.68
N TYR A 435 6.99 -14.23 -9.37
CA TYR A 435 8.10 -13.47 -8.83
C TYR A 435 9.44 -13.96 -9.38
N PHE A 436 9.71 -15.27 -9.34
CA PHE A 436 10.96 -15.81 -9.88
C PHE A 436 11.09 -15.59 -11.38
N CYS A 437 10.05 -15.85 -12.18
CA CYS A 437 10.08 -15.58 -13.62
C CYS A 437 10.40 -14.11 -13.91
N THR A 438 9.81 -13.20 -13.12
CA THR A 438 9.97 -11.75 -13.27
C THR A 438 11.38 -11.30 -12.96
N VAL A 439 11.95 -11.77 -11.85
CA VAL A 439 13.32 -11.38 -11.47
C VAL A 439 14.35 -12.01 -12.40
N ILE A 440 14.21 -13.29 -12.73
CA ILE A 440 15.14 -13.96 -13.66
C ILE A 440 15.18 -13.23 -15.00
N SER A 441 14.01 -12.84 -15.53
CA SER A 441 13.93 -12.01 -16.75
C SER A 441 14.68 -10.68 -16.59
N GLY A 442 14.48 -9.98 -15.47
CA GLY A 442 15.18 -8.73 -15.18
C GLY A 442 16.69 -8.87 -15.03
N MET A 443 17.15 -9.96 -14.40
CA MET A 443 18.57 -10.29 -14.24
C MET A 443 19.22 -10.58 -15.58
N LEU A 444 18.58 -11.40 -16.42
CA LEU A 444 19.08 -11.70 -17.77
C LEU A 444 19.20 -10.43 -18.61
N GLY A 445 18.18 -9.56 -18.59
CA GLY A 445 18.24 -8.27 -19.30
C GLY A 445 19.38 -7.37 -18.81
N SER A 446 19.63 -7.34 -17.50
CA SER A 446 20.72 -6.55 -16.92
C SER A 446 22.11 -7.13 -17.24
N CYS A 447 22.27 -8.46 -17.15
CA CYS A 447 23.52 -9.15 -17.46
C CYS A 447 23.93 -8.97 -18.92
N ILE A 448 22.98 -9.06 -19.86
CA ILE A 448 23.23 -8.82 -21.29
C ILE A 448 23.81 -7.41 -21.52
N LEU A 449 23.25 -6.40 -20.86
CA LEU A 449 23.72 -5.01 -20.98
C LEU A 449 25.09 -4.76 -20.31
N ILE A 450 25.42 -5.51 -19.25
CA ILE A 450 26.75 -5.42 -18.60
C ILE A 450 27.83 -6.04 -19.49
N ILE A 451 27.54 -7.20 -20.08
CA ILE A 451 28.49 -7.98 -20.89
C ILE A 451 28.73 -7.33 -22.25
N ALA A 452 27.71 -6.69 -22.83
CA ALA A 452 27.81 -6.02 -24.11
C ALA A 452 28.88 -4.91 -24.07
N SER A 453 29.96 -5.09 -24.83
CA SER A 453 31.01 -4.08 -24.97
C SER A 453 30.56 -2.89 -25.82
N LYS A 454 29.66 -3.14 -26.78
CA LYS A 454 28.95 -2.14 -27.59
C LYS A 454 27.47 -2.50 -27.63
N LEU A 455 26.60 -1.51 -27.48
CA LEU A 455 25.16 -1.71 -27.55
C LEU A 455 24.73 -1.80 -29.02
N SER A 456 24.59 -3.01 -29.54
CA SER A 456 23.94 -3.21 -30.84
C SER A 456 22.43 -3.11 -30.70
N LEU A 457 21.72 -2.77 -31.79
CA LEU A 457 20.26 -2.70 -31.80
C LEU A 457 19.62 -4.01 -31.31
N THR A 458 20.12 -5.16 -31.75
CA THR A 458 19.60 -6.47 -31.31
C THR A 458 19.73 -6.68 -29.81
N ILE A 459 20.88 -6.32 -29.23
CA ILE A 459 21.13 -6.41 -27.79
C ILE A 459 20.17 -5.48 -27.03
N ALA A 460 19.98 -4.26 -27.53
CA ALA A 460 19.02 -3.34 -26.96
C ALA A 460 17.59 -3.92 -26.99
N LEU A 461 17.11 -4.40 -28.14
CA LEU A 461 15.75 -4.95 -28.28
C LEU A 461 15.51 -6.14 -27.32
N ILE A 462 16.46 -7.08 -27.22
CA ILE A 462 16.37 -8.20 -26.28
C ILE A 462 16.30 -7.69 -24.84
N SER A 463 17.10 -6.69 -24.49
CA SER A 463 17.14 -6.14 -23.14
C SER A 463 15.86 -5.37 -22.78
N TYR A 464 15.31 -4.56 -23.71
CA TYR A 464 14.00 -3.91 -23.55
C TYR A 464 12.89 -4.94 -23.37
N PHE A 465 12.92 -6.03 -24.14
CA PHE A 465 11.96 -7.12 -23.99
C PHE A 465 12.01 -7.71 -22.57
N LEU A 466 13.18 -8.12 -22.11
CA LEU A 466 13.37 -8.79 -20.81
C LEU A 466 13.08 -7.86 -19.63
N LEU A 467 13.52 -6.61 -19.68
CA LEU A 467 13.24 -5.61 -18.63
C LEU A 467 11.75 -5.21 -18.65
N GLY A 468 11.15 -5.05 -19.83
CA GLY A 468 9.71 -4.79 -19.95
C GLY A 468 8.86 -5.92 -19.36
N PHE A 469 9.23 -7.17 -19.63
CA PHE A 469 8.59 -8.36 -19.05
C PHE A 469 8.70 -8.35 -17.52
N SER A 470 9.89 -8.03 -17.00
CA SER A 470 10.15 -7.91 -15.56
C SER A 470 9.30 -6.80 -14.90
N ILE A 471 9.21 -5.62 -15.50
CA ILE A 471 8.40 -4.51 -14.94
C ILE A 471 6.92 -4.89 -14.86
N ALA A 472 6.37 -5.51 -15.91
CA ALA A 472 4.98 -5.94 -15.89
C ALA A 472 4.71 -7.02 -14.83
N GLY A 473 5.64 -7.96 -14.65
CA GLY A 473 5.54 -8.98 -13.60
C GLY A 473 5.52 -8.39 -12.19
N PHE A 474 6.38 -7.40 -11.89
CA PHE A 474 6.36 -6.71 -10.59
C PHE A 474 5.05 -5.95 -10.37
N SER A 475 4.58 -5.23 -11.39
CA SER A 475 3.27 -4.56 -11.37
C SER A 475 2.13 -5.54 -11.07
N LEU A 476 2.14 -6.74 -11.66
CA LEU A 476 1.13 -7.77 -11.42
C LEU A 476 1.14 -8.34 -9.99
N LEU A 477 2.31 -8.42 -9.34
CA LEU A 477 2.45 -8.99 -8.00
C LEU A 477 1.93 -8.06 -6.90
N ILE A 478 2.13 -6.75 -7.05
CA ILE A 478 1.82 -5.77 -6.00
C ILE A 478 0.32 -5.80 -5.65
N PHE A 479 -0.57 -5.93 -6.63
CA PHE A 479 -2.02 -5.91 -6.39
C PHE A 479 -2.56 -7.06 -5.54
N PRO A 480 -2.40 -8.35 -5.93
CA PRO A 480 -2.88 -9.46 -5.13
C PRO A 480 -2.24 -9.48 -3.73
N LEU A 481 -0.95 -9.18 -3.62
CA LEU A 481 -0.28 -9.14 -2.32
C LEU A 481 -0.88 -8.03 -1.43
N THR A 482 -1.11 -6.83 -1.98
CA THR A 482 -1.77 -5.75 -1.24
C THR A 482 -3.17 -6.15 -0.78
N LEU A 483 -3.94 -6.84 -1.62
CA LEU A 483 -5.30 -7.26 -1.29
C LEU A 483 -5.33 -8.30 -0.18
N VAL A 484 -4.43 -9.28 -0.24
CA VAL A 484 -4.34 -10.38 0.74
C VAL A 484 -3.93 -9.86 2.10
N TYR A 485 -2.86 -9.04 2.17
CA TYR A 485 -2.32 -8.59 3.45
C TYR A 485 -3.07 -7.40 4.06
N TYR A 486 -3.67 -6.53 3.23
CA TYR A 486 -4.24 -5.27 3.69
C TYR A 486 -5.63 -4.96 3.12
N PRO A 487 -6.63 -5.86 3.23
CA PRO A 487 -7.95 -5.69 2.61
C PRO A 487 -8.78 -4.53 3.19
N ASP A 488 -8.47 -4.07 4.41
CA ASP A 488 -9.17 -2.97 5.05
C ASP A 488 -8.55 -1.59 4.74
N GLU A 489 -7.30 -1.57 4.27
CA GLU A 489 -6.48 -0.35 4.13
C GLU A 489 -5.84 -0.24 2.73
N ILE A 490 -6.45 -0.90 1.74
CA ILE A 490 -6.00 -1.01 0.35
C ILE A 490 -5.54 0.33 -0.24
N VAL A 491 -6.29 1.42 -0.01
CA VAL A 491 -5.98 2.75 -0.56
C VAL A 491 -4.63 3.27 -0.06
N ASP A 492 -4.38 3.11 1.25
CA ASP A 492 -3.16 3.60 1.87
C ASP A 492 -1.96 2.75 1.44
N CYS A 493 -2.13 1.43 1.33
CA CYS A 493 -1.08 0.54 0.85
C CYS A 493 -0.73 0.77 -0.62
N ILE A 494 -1.73 0.92 -1.49
CA ILE A 494 -1.50 1.23 -2.91
C ILE A 494 -0.77 2.57 -3.02
N ALA A 495 -1.21 3.59 -2.28
CA ALA A 495 -0.53 4.87 -2.24
C ALA A 495 0.93 4.69 -1.82
N LEU A 496 1.20 3.98 -0.73
CA LEU A 496 2.56 3.75 -0.24
C LEU A 496 3.46 3.03 -1.25
N PHE A 497 2.97 1.98 -1.91
CA PHE A 497 3.75 1.28 -2.95
C PHE A 497 4.00 2.15 -4.16
N LYS A 498 3.02 2.98 -4.52
CA LYS A 498 3.16 3.97 -5.57
C LYS A 498 4.16 5.06 -5.20
N LEU A 499 4.25 5.47 -3.93
CA LEU A 499 5.27 6.39 -3.43
C LEU A 499 6.67 5.82 -3.67
N PHE A 500 6.92 4.61 -3.18
CA PHE A 500 8.22 3.96 -3.34
C PHE A 500 8.62 3.85 -4.80
N ARG A 501 7.70 3.37 -5.65
CA ARG A 501 7.94 3.33 -7.09
C ARG A 501 8.31 4.70 -7.66
N GLY A 502 7.60 5.76 -7.29
CA GLY A 502 7.86 7.13 -7.78
C GLY A 502 9.20 7.69 -7.38
N VAL A 503 9.51 7.58 -6.08
CA VAL A 503 10.79 7.99 -5.52
C VAL A 503 11.91 7.24 -6.20
N SER A 504 11.76 5.93 -6.39
CA SER A 504 12.75 5.10 -7.09
C SER A 504 12.93 5.47 -8.55
N ILE A 505 11.87 5.83 -9.28
CA ILE A 505 12.03 6.32 -10.67
C ILE A 505 12.80 7.64 -10.68
N GLY A 506 12.42 8.61 -9.83
CA GLY A 506 13.07 9.92 -9.75
C GLY A 506 14.54 9.81 -9.32
N VAL A 507 14.83 9.06 -8.26
CA VAL A 507 16.20 8.77 -7.81
C VAL A 507 16.97 8.04 -8.90
N GLY A 508 16.34 7.06 -9.54
CA GLY A 508 16.84 6.35 -10.72
C GLY A 508 17.37 7.30 -11.78
N MET A 509 16.50 8.19 -12.25
CA MET A 509 16.84 9.17 -13.28
C MET A 509 17.96 10.12 -12.84
N ILE A 510 18.00 10.53 -11.58
CA ILE A 510 19.04 11.43 -11.05
C ILE A 510 20.40 10.72 -11.02
N TYR A 511 20.53 9.55 -10.39
CA TYR A 511 21.87 8.95 -10.27
C TYR A 511 22.38 8.37 -11.59
N MET A 512 21.47 7.96 -12.49
CA MET A 512 21.86 7.36 -13.78
C MET A 512 22.64 8.32 -14.66
N SER A 513 22.49 9.64 -14.49
CA SER A 513 23.32 10.64 -15.20
C SER A 513 24.75 10.75 -14.65
N TYR A 514 25.01 10.26 -13.44
CA TYR A 514 26.32 10.34 -12.79
C TYR A 514 27.11 9.03 -12.82
N LEU A 515 26.42 7.89 -12.88
CA LEU A 515 27.06 6.57 -12.94
C LEU A 515 27.33 6.14 -14.37
N SER A 516 28.40 5.36 -14.56
CA SER A 516 28.66 4.71 -15.84
C SER A 516 27.54 3.71 -16.18
N THR A 517 27.33 3.47 -17.46
CA THR A 517 26.34 2.50 -17.98
C THR A 517 26.45 1.14 -17.29
N LYS A 518 27.68 0.62 -17.14
CA LYS A 518 27.92 -0.68 -16.48
C LYS A 518 27.59 -0.63 -14.98
N ALA A 519 27.90 0.47 -14.29
CA ALA A 519 27.58 0.65 -12.89
C ALA A 519 26.06 0.71 -12.64
N ASN A 520 25.31 1.38 -13.52
CA ASN A 520 23.84 1.42 -13.45
C ASN A 520 23.21 0.02 -13.50
N PHE A 521 23.64 -0.83 -14.44
CA PHE A 521 23.12 -2.20 -14.56
C PHE A 521 23.64 -3.13 -13.47
N ALA A 522 24.88 -2.96 -13.02
CA ALA A 522 25.41 -3.72 -11.87
C ALA A 522 24.62 -3.43 -10.58
N LEU A 523 24.27 -2.15 -10.34
CA LEU A 523 23.42 -1.76 -9.23
C LEU A 523 22.02 -2.39 -9.34
N LEU A 524 21.42 -2.38 -10.54
CA LEU A 524 20.13 -3.01 -10.76
C LEU A 524 20.19 -4.52 -10.47
N LEU A 525 21.21 -5.21 -10.97
CA LEU A 525 21.43 -6.64 -10.75
C LEU A 525 21.60 -6.96 -9.26
N PHE A 526 22.38 -6.14 -8.54
CA PHE A 526 22.54 -6.28 -7.09
C PHE A 526 21.20 -6.17 -6.36
N LEU A 527 20.38 -5.16 -6.70
CA LEU A 527 19.06 -4.98 -6.09
C LEU A 527 18.09 -6.12 -6.41
N GLN A 528 18.20 -6.76 -7.58
CA GLN A 528 17.44 -7.97 -7.93
C GLN A 528 17.83 -9.18 -7.06
N ILE A 529 19.11 -9.33 -6.73
CA ILE A 529 19.59 -10.38 -5.81
C ILE A 529 19.07 -10.11 -4.40
N VAL A 530 19.16 -8.86 -3.92
CA VAL A 530 18.61 -8.45 -2.62
C VAL A 530 17.10 -8.69 -2.56
N SER A 531 16.38 -8.43 -3.65
CA SER A 531 14.94 -8.67 -3.69
C SER A 531 14.63 -10.16 -3.59
N ILE A 532 15.37 -11.05 -4.28
CA ILE A 532 15.22 -12.51 -4.16
C ILE A 532 15.38 -12.97 -2.72
N TYR A 533 16.47 -12.54 -2.07
CA TYR A 533 16.72 -12.87 -0.66
C TYR A 533 15.56 -12.41 0.23
N SER A 534 15.08 -11.19 0.00
CA SER A 534 13.96 -10.62 0.76
C SER A 534 12.67 -11.45 0.61
N VAL A 535 12.38 -11.99 -0.60
CA VAL A 535 11.15 -12.80 -0.82
C VAL A 535 11.29 -14.15 -0.18
N LEU A 536 12.43 -14.80 -0.37
CA LEU A 536 12.68 -16.11 0.20
C LEU A 536 12.57 -16.03 1.72
N TYR A 537 13.20 -15.03 2.34
CA TYR A 537 13.09 -14.78 3.77
C TYR A 537 11.63 -14.60 4.21
N LEU A 538 10.85 -13.76 3.50
CA LEU A 538 9.45 -13.55 3.84
C LEU A 538 8.62 -14.84 3.67
N HIS A 539 8.82 -15.56 2.56
CA HIS A 539 8.10 -16.78 2.26
C HIS A 539 8.35 -17.86 3.32
N PHE A 540 9.62 -18.09 3.68
CA PHE A 540 9.97 -19.02 4.76
C PHE A 540 9.38 -18.58 6.10
N ARG A 541 9.38 -17.28 6.40
CA ARG A 541 8.81 -16.78 7.65
C ARG A 541 7.29 -16.96 7.71
N ILE A 542 6.58 -16.68 6.62
CA ILE A 542 5.13 -16.87 6.53
C ILE A 542 4.78 -18.35 6.62
N LYS A 543 5.49 -19.22 5.89
CA LYS A 543 5.27 -20.67 5.94
C LYS A 543 5.49 -21.22 7.35
N SER A 544 6.52 -20.74 8.06
CA SER A 544 6.79 -21.10 9.45
C SER A 544 5.65 -20.69 10.39
N VAL A 545 5.16 -19.45 10.27
CA VAL A 545 4.05 -18.94 11.11
C VAL A 545 2.75 -19.69 10.81
N ASN A 546 2.42 -19.92 9.53
CA ASN A 546 1.22 -20.66 9.13
C ASN A 546 1.27 -22.11 9.66
N SER A 547 2.42 -22.78 9.58
CA SER A 547 2.59 -24.13 10.12
C SER A 547 2.32 -24.18 11.64
N ILE A 548 2.82 -23.19 12.39
CA ILE A 548 2.56 -23.09 13.84
C ILE A 548 1.07 -22.83 14.10
N TYR A 549 0.47 -21.89 13.38
CA TYR A 549 -0.94 -21.55 13.53
C TYR A 549 -1.86 -22.75 13.26
N LEU A 550 -1.57 -23.54 12.21
CA LEU A 550 -2.34 -24.75 11.89
C LEU A 550 -2.19 -25.84 12.94
N LYS A 551 -0.99 -25.99 13.52
CA LYS A 551 -0.79 -26.88 14.68
C LYS A 551 -1.62 -26.42 15.87
N MET A 552 -1.63 -25.13 16.18
CA MET A 552 -2.47 -24.58 17.25
C MET A 552 -3.97 -24.75 16.97
N LYS A 553 -4.42 -24.57 15.72
CA LYS A 553 -5.82 -24.77 15.31
C LYS A 553 -6.24 -26.24 15.47
N LYS A 554 -5.37 -27.20 15.09
CA LYS A 554 -5.60 -28.64 15.30
C LYS A 554 -5.68 -28.98 16.78
N ILE A 555 -4.80 -28.43 17.62
CA ILE A 555 -4.83 -28.62 19.08
C ILE A 555 -6.14 -28.06 19.67
N LYS A 556 -6.53 -26.84 19.29
CA LYS A 556 -7.79 -26.24 19.77
C LYS A 556 -9.01 -27.06 19.37
N LYS A 557 -9.05 -27.56 18.14
CA LYS A 557 -10.14 -28.45 17.68
C LYS A 557 -10.17 -29.74 18.49
N TYR A 558 -9.01 -30.36 18.74
CA TYR A 558 -8.91 -31.57 19.56
C TYR A 558 -9.39 -31.34 21.00
N VAL A 559 -9.05 -30.21 21.62
CA VAL A 559 -9.51 -29.84 22.97
C VAL A 559 -11.03 -29.67 23.00
N LEU A 560 -11.60 -28.92 22.05
CA LEU A 560 -13.05 -28.72 21.97
C LEU A 560 -13.81 -30.03 21.70
N ASP A 561 -13.28 -30.90 20.84
CA ASP A 561 -13.86 -32.21 20.57
C ASP A 561 -13.78 -33.10 21.82
N LYS A 562 -12.71 -33.02 22.62
CA LYS A 562 -12.58 -33.76 23.88
C LYS A 562 -13.53 -33.24 24.96
N GLU A 563 -13.64 -31.93 25.14
CA GLU A 563 -14.60 -31.30 26.08
C GLU A 563 -16.04 -31.65 25.74
N SER A 564 -16.41 -31.67 24.46
CA SER A 564 -17.76 -32.03 24.02
C SER A 564 -18.12 -33.51 24.24
N ASN A 565 -17.10 -34.37 24.38
CA ASN A 565 -17.25 -35.81 24.60
C ASN A 565 -17.09 -36.24 26.05
N ILE A 566 -16.84 -35.31 26.99
CA ILE A 566 -16.93 -35.64 28.42
C ILE A 566 -18.43 -35.78 28.72
N PRO A 567 -18.94 -36.99 29.00
CA PRO A 567 -20.34 -37.16 29.34
C PRO A 567 -20.58 -36.39 30.64
N LEU A 568 -21.33 -35.29 30.54
CA LEU A 568 -21.90 -34.63 31.70
C LEU A 568 -22.88 -35.61 32.33
N ASP A 569 -22.39 -36.43 33.26
CA ASP A 569 -23.21 -37.34 34.06
C ASP A 569 -24.08 -36.51 35.01
N THR A 570 -25.16 -35.98 34.44
CA THR A 570 -26.12 -35.10 35.10
C THR A 570 -27.01 -35.86 36.09
N LYS A 571 -26.80 -37.17 36.27
CA LYS A 571 -27.65 -38.01 37.12
C LYS A 571 -27.25 -38.08 38.59
N SER A 572 -26.14 -37.47 39.01
CA SER A 572 -25.69 -37.52 40.41
C SER A 572 -25.48 -36.18 41.10
N LEU A 573 -25.76 -35.03 40.45
CA LEU A 573 -25.76 -33.75 41.19
C LEU A 573 -26.98 -33.72 42.13
N PRO A 574 -26.78 -33.73 43.46
CA PRO A 574 -27.88 -33.56 44.39
C PRO A 574 -28.50 -32.20 44.12
N CYS A 575 -29.83 -32.16 44.02
CA CYS A 575 -30.60 -30.93 44.01
C CYS A 575 -30.23 -30.09 45.25
N LEU A 576 -29.25 -29.20 45.13
CA LEU A 576 -29.00 -28.12 46.06
C LEU A 576 -30.21 -27.19 45.97
N LYS A 577 -31.24 -27.53 46.75
CA LYS A 577 -32.32 -26.62 47.12
C LYS A 577 -31.65 -25.34 47.59
N LYS A 578 -31.97 -24.24 46.90
CA LYS A 578 -31.77 -22.86 47.36
C LYS A 578 -32.48 -22.69 48.72
N ASN A 579 -31.84 -23.12 49.79
CA ASN A 579 -32.21 -22.70 51.13
C ASN A 579 -31.42 -21.43 51.42
N SER A 580 -32.17 -20.33 51.54
CA SER A 580 -31.73 -19.08 52.13
C SER A 580 -31.26 -19.34 53.56
N LEU A 581 -29.95 -19.51 53.76
CA LEU A 581 -29.34 -19.61 55.08
C LEU A 581 -28.46 -18.39 55.32
N LYS A 582 -28.83 -17.67 56.38
CA LYS A 582 -28.07 -16.59 56.99
C LYS A 582 -26.66 -17.10 57.33
N MET A 583 -25.67 -16.27 57.02
CA MET A 583 -24.30 -16.47 57.47
C MET A 583 -24.26 -16.40 58.99
N ASP A 584 -23.80 -17.48 59.61
CA ASP A 584 -23.11 -17.44 60.89
C ASP A 584 -21.76 -18.13 60.74
N SER A 585 -20.78 -17.53 61.39
CA SER A 585 -19.35 -17.81 61.30
C SER A 585 -18.94 -19.02 62.13
N SER A 586 -18.44 -20.06 61.46
CA SER A 586 -17.43 -20.96 62.02
C SER A 586 -16.76 -21.74 60.90
N GLY A 587 -15.43 -21.64 60.82
CA GLY A 587 -14.62 -22.32 59.81
C GLY A 587 -14.53 -23.82 60.06
N ASP A 588 -14.58 -24.59 58.97
CA ASP A 588 -13.54 -25.57 58.60
C ASP A 588 -13.91 -26.47 57.40
N GLU A 589 -15.08 -26.31 56.76
CA GLU A 589 -15.49 -27.22 55.67
C GLU A 589 -15.16 -26.77 54.23
N ASN A 590 -14.52 -25.61 54.02
CA ASN A 590 -14.26 -25.09 52.66
C ASN A 590 -13.06 -25.71 51.92
N LYS A 591 -12.30 -26.64 52.52
CA LYS A 591 -11.09 -27.19 51.89
C LYS A 591 -11.33 -28.35 50.91
N SER A 592 -12.45 -29.07 50.97
CA SER A 592 -12.70 -30.20 50.03
C SER A 592 -13.28 -29.74 48.71
N ILE A 593 -14.16 -28.73 48.71
CA ILE A 593 -14.83 -28.21 47.51
C ILE A 593 -13.82 -27.48 46.59
N ILE A 594 -12.81 -26.82 47.17
CA ILE A 594 -11.75 -26.13 46.40
C ILE A 594 -10.82 -27.14 45.70
N LYS A 595 -10.56 -28.30 46.30
CA LYS A 595 -9.70 -29.34 45.69
C LYS A 595 -10.33 -29.99 44.46
N ASP A 596 -11.65 -30.15 44.44
CA ASP A 596 -12.34 -30.74 43.29
C ASP A 596 -12.52 -29.73 42.14
N GLN A 597 -12.65 -28.43 42.44
CA GLN A 597 -12.64 -27.39 41.39
C GLN A 597 -11.24 -27.21 40.77
N GLN A 598 -10.17 -27.25 41.57
CA GLN A 598 -8.79 -27.17 41.07
C GLN A 598 -8.37 -28.37 40.20
N LYS A 599 -9.04 -29.53 40.36
CA LYS A 599 -8.80 -30.73 39.54
C LYS A 599 -9.52 -30.69 38.19
N ILE A 600 -10.50 -29.81 38.02
CA ILE A 600 -11.22 -29.56 36.76
C ILE A 600 -10.57 -28.40 35.98
N GLU A 601 -9.90 -27.46 36.65
CA GLU A 601 -9.13 -26.37 36.01
C GLU A 601 -7.71 -26.78 35.55
N LYS A 602 -7.09 -27.78 36.18
CA LYS A 602 -5.86 -28.45 35.69
C LYS A 602 -6.18 -29.33 34.49
#